data_AF-A0A5D0QG31-F1
#
_entry.id   AF-A0A5D0QG31-F1
#
_cell.length_a   1.000
_cell.length_b   1.000
_cell.length_c   1.000
_cell.angle_alpha   90.00
_cell.angle_beta   90.00
_cell.angle_gamma   90.00
#
_symmetry.space_group_name_H-M   'P 1'
#
loop_
_entity.id
_entity.type
_entity.pdbx_description
1 polymer ?
#
loop_
_entity_poly.entity_id
_entity_poly.type
_entity_poly.pdbx_seq_one_letter_code
_entity_poly.pdbx_strand_id
1 'polypeptide(L)'
;MLPLSLGMAWLLLAPLCLWLLIKGSNRERAAAIATLALLEAGTIAMTSLPHPAIPVRPAAARPLPAPPTRTAATPPTRTTATPMPASCDERAQVPHTAEVRHGNELLLSWPAAPRECGCAEVALLASDRKLLIWLRTTPRTGRHEAREGLLTLPVHVRDGTASLTVPLHREKRLTPADGRSGRPIPLT
;
A
#
# COMPACT_ATOMS: atom_id res chain seq x y z
N MET A 1 4.92 28.19 0.79
CA MET A 1 5.06 28.98 -0.45
C MET A 1 5.61 28.15 -1.61
N LEU A 2 6.64 27.32 -1.37
CA LEU A 2 7.26 26.46 -2.40
C LEU A 2 6.28 25.58 -3.23
N PRO A 3 5.30 24.85 -2.64
CA PRO A 3 4.42 23.99 -3.44
C PRO A 3 3.49 24.79 -4.37
N LEU A 4 3.06 25.98 -3.95
CA LEU A 4 2.23 26.88 -4.77
C LEU A 4 3.03 27.44 -5.94
N SER A 5 4.29 27.86 -5.71
CA SER A 5 5.16 28.35 -6.79
C SER A 5 5.51 27.25 -7.79
N LEU A 6 5.72 26.02 -7.32
CA LEU A 6 6.03 24.87 -8.18
C LEU A 6 4.82 24.50 -9.06
N GLY A 7 3.60 24.53 -8.49
CA GLY A 7 2.37 24.33 -9.26
C GLY A 7 2.17 25.38 -10.35
N MET A 8 2.40 26.67 -10.04
CA MET A 8 2.30 27.75 -11.02
C MET A 8 3.37 27.63 -12.12
N ALA A 9 4.59 27.21 -11.77
CA ALA A 9 5.64 26.95 -12.74
C ALA A 9 5.25 25.84 -13.72
N TRP A 10 4.63 24.75 -13.24
CA TRP A 10 4.10 23.67 -14.07
C TRP A 10 3.03 24.17 -15.06
N LEU A 11 2.08 24.98 -14.58
CA LEU A 11 0.98 25.48 -15.42
C LEU A 11 1.45 26.38 -16.56
N LEU A 12 2.53 27.15 -16.35
CA LEU A 12 3.05 28.08 -17.35
C LEU A 12 4.12 27.47 -18.25
N LEU A 13 5.08 26.74 -17.68
CA LEU A 13 6.25 26.22 -18.41
C LEU A 13 5.91 24.96 -19.20
N ALA A 14 5.04 24.07 -18.71
CA ALA A 14 4.71 22.85 -19.44
C ALA A 14 4.10 23.11 -20.84
N PRO A 15 3.06 23.95 -21.01
CA PRO A 15 2.51 24.22 -22.35
C PRO A 15 3.50 24.99 -23.24
N LEU A 16 4.30 25.89 -22.68
CA LEU A 16 5.32 26.63 -23.43
C LEU A 16 6.45 25.70 -23.92
N CYS A 17 6.95 24.81 -23.05
CA CYS A 17 7.95 23.81 -23.41
C CYS A 17 7.42 22.84 -24.47
N LEU A 18 6.16 22.42 -24.36
CA LEU A 18 5.52 21.57 -25.37
C LEU A 18 5.43 22.28 -26.73
N TRP A 19 5.08 23.56 -26.74
CA TRP A 19 5.06 24.36 -27.95
C TRP A 19 6.45 24.49 -28.60
N LEU A 20 7.48 24.78 -27.79
CA LEU A 20 8.87 24.88 -28.26
C LEU A 20 9.43 23.54 -28.74
N LEU A 21 8.98 22.41 -28.17
CA LEU A 21 9.33 21.08 -28.66
C LEU A 21 8.81 20.84 -30.09
N ILE A 22 7.59 21.29 -30.37
CA ILE A 22 6.95 21.10 -31.69
C ILE A 22 7.55 22.08 -32.71
N LYS A 23 7.59 23.38 -32.38
CA LYS A 23 7.85 24.45 -33.36
C LYS A 23 9.21 25.14 -33.22
N GLY A 24 9.92 24.91 -32.12
CA GLY A 24 11.19 25.58 -31.82
C GLY A 24 12.40 24.98 -32.52
N SER A 25 13.47 25.77 -32.58
CA SER A 25 14.79 25.37 -33.06
C SER A 25 15.45 24.33 -32.13
N ASN A 26 16.49 23.63 -32.60
CA ASN A 26 17.17 22.60 -31.79
C ASN A 26 17.67 23.13 -30.43
N ARG A 27 18.09 24.40 -30.34
CA ARG A 27 18.50 25.03 -29.08
C ARG A 27 17.32 25.27 -28.14
N GLU A 28 16.19 25.72 -28.67
CA GLU A 28 14.96 25.94 -27.89
C GLU A 28 14.35 24.62 -27.41
N ARG A 29 14.43 23.56 -28.22
CA ARG A 29 14.03 22.20 -27.83
C ARG A 29 14.89 21.68 -26.69
N ALA A 30 16.22 21.86 -26.76
CA ALA A 30 17.12 21.47 -25.68
C ALA A 30 16.81 22.22 -24.37
N ALA A 31 16.54 23.53 -24.46
CA ALA A 31 16.14 24.33 -23.31
C ALA A 31 14.79 23.88 -22.73
N ALA A 32 13.82 23.53 -23.59
CA ALA A 32 12.52 23.01 -23.16
C ALA A 32 12.65 21.65 -22.43
N ILE A 33 13.47 20.74 -22.95
CA ILE A 33 13.76 19.44 -22.30
C ILE A 33 14.43 19.67 -20.94
N ALA A 34 15.46 20.50 -20.87
CA ALA A 34 16.15 20.82 -19.62
C ALA A 34 15.20 21.41 -18.58
N THR A 35 14.28 22.28 -19.01
CA THR A 35 13.28 22.89 -18.13
C THR A 35 12.30 21.86 -17.59
N LEU A 36 11.78 20.98 -18.43
CA LEU A 36 10.88 19.89 -18.02
C LEU A 36 11.55 18.94 -17.02
N ALA A 37 12.80 18.54 -17.29
CA ALA A 37 13.58 17.70 -16.40
C ALA A 37 13.79 18.36 -15.02
N LEU A 38 14.00 19.68 -14.98
CA LEU A 38 14.16 20.41 -13.72
C LEU A 38 12.85 20.49 -12.93
N LEU A 39 11.71 20.70 -13.61
CA LEU A 39 10.40 20.70 -12.96
C LEU A 39 10.04 19.33 -12.37
N GLU A 40 10.34 18.25 -13.10
CA GLU A 40 10.14 16.88 -12.63
C GLU A 40 11.00 16.59 -11.40
N ALA A 41 12.30 16.89 -11.46
CA ALA A 41 13.22 16.72 -10.34
C ALA A 41 12.78 17.52 -9.10
N GLY A 42 12.33 18.77 -9.28
CA GLY A 42 11.80 19.60 -8.20
C GLY A 42 10.55 19.02 -7.54
N THR A 43 9.69 18.37 -8.34
CA THR A 43 8.48 17.71 -7.84
C THR A 43 8.84 16.47 -7.01
N ILE A 44 9.76 15.65 -7.49
CA ILE A 44 10.25 14.46 -6.77
C ILE A 44 10.92 14.86 -5.44
N ALA A 45 11.77 15.90 -5.46
CA ALA A 45 12.43 16.40 -4.26
C ALA A 45 11.43 16.88 -3.19
N MET A 46 10.33 17.52 -3.59
CA MET A 46 9.26 17.87 -2.64
C MET A 46 8.56 16.65 -2.05
N THR A 47 8.27 15.64 -2.86
CA THR A 47 7.63 14.41 -2.36
C THR A 47 8.55 13.59 -1.45
N SER A 48 9.86 13.81 -1.53
CA SER A 48 10.87 13.14 -0.72
C SER A 48 11.10 13.80 0.64
N LEU A 49 10.50 14.97 0.89
CA LEU A 49 10.56 15.61 2.20
C LEU A 49 9.77 14.75 3.21
N PRO A 50 10.35 14.48 4.40
CA PRO A 50 9.65 13.76 5.47
C PRO A 50 8.35 14.50 5.79
N HIS A 51 7.22 13.85 5.53
CA HIS A 51 5.95 14.38 5.98
C HIS A 51 5.98 14.36 7.51
N PRO A 52 5.74 15.49 8.20
CA PRO A 52 5.55 15.47 9.64
C PRO A 52 4.37 14.53 9.90
N ALA A 53 4.62 13.47 10.68
CA ALA A 53 3.61 12.54 11.10
C ALA A 53 2.47 13.34 11.74
N ILE A 54 1.36 13.51 11.01
CA ILE A 54 0.14 14.05 11.58
C ILE A 54 -0.26 13.02 12.64
N PRO A 55 -0.25 13.35 13.94
CA PRO A 55 -0.76 12.45 14.94
C PRO A 55 -2.24 12.32 14.64
N VAL A 56 -2.66 11.16 14.12
CA VAL A 56 -4.06 10.76 14.08
C VAL A 56 -4.48 10.63 15.54
N ARG A 57 -4.93 11.73 16.14
CA ARG A 57 -5.64 11.71 17.40
C ARG A 57 -6.95 10.97 17.12
N PRO A 58 -7.21 9.80 17.73
CA PRO A 58 -8.54 9.24 17.68
C PRO A 58 -9.50 10.28 18.28
N ALA A 59 -10.54 10.62 17.54
CA ALA A 59 -11.60 11.48 18.03
C ALA A 59 -12.16 10.85 19.30
N ALA A 60 -11.91 11.51 20.44
CA ALA A 60 -12.51 11.14 21.70
C ALA A 60 -14.02 11.08 21.50
N ALA A 61 -14.60 9.90 21.67
CA ALA A 61 -16.04 9.74 21.77
C ALA A 61 -16.51 10.63 22.94
N ARG A 62 -17.11 11.77 22.58
CA ARG A 62 -17.70 12.72 23.50
C ARG A 62 -18.83 11.98 24.24
N PRO A 63 -18.75 11.76 25.55
CA PRO A 63 -19.89 11.21 26.28
C PRO A 63 -20.97 12.28 26.30
N LEU A 64 -22.13 11.99 25.70
CA LEU A 64 -23.33 12.78 25.94
C LEU A 64 -23.70 12.67 27.44
N PRO A 65 -24.20 13.74 28.08
CA PRO A 65 -24.58 13.69 29.48
C PRO A 65 -25.86 12.87 29.67
N ALA A 66 -25.82 11.89 30.59
CA ALA A 66 -27.01 11.21 31.07
C ALA A 66 -27.70 12.04 32.18
N PRO A 67 -29.05 12.00 32.29
CA PRO A 67 -29.79 12.68 33.34
C PRO A 67 -29.63 11.95 34.71
N PRO A 68 -29.66 12.65 35.85
CA PRO A 68 -29.41 12.04 37.15
C PRO A 68 -30.68 11.43 37.74
N THR A 69 -30.64 10.14 38.12
CA THR A 69 -31.54 9.62 39.16
C THR A 69 -30.79 8.69 40.12
N ARG A 70 -30.61 9.22 41.33
CA ARG A 70 -30.37 8.61 42.67
C ARG A 70 -30.07 7.11 42.79
N THR A 71 -28.86 6.85 43.30
CA THR A 71 -28.51 6.09 44.53
C THR A 71 -29.36 4.88 44.94
N ALA A 72 -28.79 3.66 44.88
CA ALA A 72 -28.26 2.92 46.03
C ALA A 72 -27.91 1.44 45.72
N ALA A 73 -26.81 0.97 46.32
CA ALA A 73 -26.42 -0.41 46.66
C ALA A 73 -25.83 -1.37 45.57
N THR A 74 -24.50 -1.58 45.66
CA THR A 74 -23.64 -2.67 45.13
C THR A 74 -23.94 -4.03 45.83
N PRO A 75 -23.43 -5.22 45.42
CA PRO A 75 -22.68 -5.64 44.21
C PRO A 75 -23.29 -6.88 43.48
N PRO A 76 -22.88 -7.18 42.23
CA PRO A 76 -21.85 -8.20 42.06
C PRO A 76 -20.81 -7.85 40.96
N THR A 77 -19.61 -8.35 41.19
CA THR A 77 -18.54 -8.70 40.24
C THR A 77 -18.74 -8.16 38.82
N ARG A 78 -18.28 -6.92 38.57
CA ARG A 78 -18.09 -6.43 37.21
C ARG A 78 -17.09 -7.33 36.53
N THR A 79 -17.59 -8.11 35.58
CA THR A 79 -16.85 -8.62 34.45
C THR A 79 -15.82 -7.58 34.06
N THR A 80 -14.55 -7.91 34.24
CA THR A 80 -13.44 -7.20 33.65
C THR A 80 -13.67 -7.27 32.15
N ALA A 81 -14.35 -6.26 31.59
CA ALA A 81 -14.41 -6.07 30.16
C ALA A 81 -13.03 -5.61 29.74
N THR A 82 -12.13 -6.59 29.60
CA THR A 82 -10.92 -6.49 28.81
C THR A 82 -11.31 -5.81 27.50
N PRO A 83 -10.72 -4.66 27.13
CA PRO A 83 -10.88 -4.16 25.77
C PRO A 83 -10.21 -5.19 24.88
N MET A 84 -11.02 -6.01 24.22
CA MET A 84 -10.57 -7.07 23.34
C MET A 84 -9.85 -6.42 22.15
N PRO A 85 -8.53 -6.61 21.96
CA PRO A 85 -7.93 -6.20 20.70
C PRO A 85 -8.26 -7.31 19.72
N ALA A 86 -9.33 -7.14 18.94
CA ALA A 86 -9.47 -7.87 17.67
C ALA A 86 -8.50 -7.31 16.61
N SER A 87 -7.30 -6.91 17.02
CA SER A 87 -6.22 -6.49 16.13
C SER A 87 -5.45 -7.74 15.74
N CYS A 88 -5.51 -8.10 14.48
CA CYS A 88 -4.58 -9.05 13.90
C CYS A 88 -3.17 -8.46 13.87
N ASP A 89 -2.16 -9.31 13.74
CA ASP A 89 -0.77 -8.91 13.65
C ASP A 89 -0.49 -8.47 12.21
N GLU A 90 -0.58 -7.16 11.99
CA GLU A 90 -0.20 -6.54 10.73
C GLU A 90 1.31 -6.63 10.54
N ARG A 91 1.74 -7.26 9.44
CA ARG A 91 3.16 -7.46 9.17
C ARG A 91 3.46 -7.62 7.69
N ALA A 92 4.70 -7.27 7.38
CA ALA A 92 5.35 -7.67 6.16
C ALA A 92 5.49 -9.20 6.12
N GLN A 93 5.03 -9.84 5.05
CA GLN A 93 5.20 -11.26 4.87
C GLN A 93 6.16 -11.55 3.72
N VAL A 94 6.96 -12.60 3.89
CA VAL A 94 7.77 -13.17 2.82
C VAL A 94 7.19 -14.54 2.52
N PRO A 95 6.53 -14.73 1.35
CA PRO A 95 6.04 -16.04 0.96
C PRO A 95 7.18 -17.06 0.89
N HIS A 96 6.95 -18.25 1.45
CA HIS A 96 7.92 -19.34 1.44
C HIS A 96 7.80 -20.19 0.17
N THR A 97 6.59 -20.29 -0.38
CA THR A 97 6.36 -20.99 -1.64
C THR A 97 5.42 -20.21 -2.54
N ALA A 98 5.58 -20.44 -3.83
CA ALA A 98 4.71 -19.96 -4.88
C ALA A 98 4.31 -21.15 -5.76
N GLU A 99 3.02 -21.26 -6.06
CA GLU A 99 2.50 -22.28 -6.96
C GLU A 99 1.70 -21.59 -8.07
N VAL A 100 2.05 -21.88 -9.33
CA VAL A 100 1.31 -21.35 -10.47
C VAL A 100 0.11 -22.26 -10.72
N ARG A 101 -1.09 -21.75 -10.43
CA ARG A 101 -2.36 -22.44 -10.67
C ARG A 101 -2.80 -22.26 -12.13
N HIS A 102 -3.64 -23.16 -12.61
CA HIS A 102 -4.25 -23.06 -13.94
C HIS A 102 -5.02 -21.74 -14.07
N GLY A 103 -4.78 -20.98 -15.15
CA GLY A 103 -5.51 -19.72 -15.41
C GLY A 103 -4.79 -18.43 -14.98
N ASN A 104 -3.45 -18.43 -14.95
CA ASN A 104 -2.63 -17.27 -14.57
C ASN A 104 -2.86 -16.83 -13.11
N GLU A 105 -3.02 -17.78 -12.19
CA GLU A 105 -3.13 -17.48 -10.76
C GLU A 105 -1.85 -17.92 -10.05
N LEU A 106 -1.39 -17.13 -9.09
CA LEU A 106 -0.24 -17.43 -8.25
C LEU A 106 -0.70 -17.63 -6.81
N LEU A 107 -0.66 -18.87 -6.33
CA LEU A 107 -0.89 -19.18 -4.94
C LEU A 107 0.40 -18.91 -4.16
N LEU A 108 0.36 -17.99 -3.21
CA LEU A 108 1.46 -17.70 -2.30
C LEU A 108 1.15 -18.31 -0.94
N SER A 109 2.13 -18.95 -0.29
CA SER A 109 1.94 -19.52 1.05
C SER A 109 3.09 -19.20 2.00
N TRP A 110 2.76 -19.05 3.28
CA TRP A 110 3.69 -18.76 4.38
C TRP A 110 3.17 -19.31 5.72
N PRO A 111 4.01 -19.42 6.76
CA PRO A 111 3.57 -19.85 8.09
C PRO A 111 2.61 -18.82 8.71
N ALA A 112 1.43 -19.28 9.13
CA ALA A 112 0.45 -18.42 9.78
C ALA A 112 0.95 -17.98 11.17
N ALA A 113 0.73 -16.71 11.53
CA ALA A 113 0.89 -16.26 12.90
C ALA A 113 -0.32 -16.64 13.76
N PRO A 114 -0.15 -16.68 15.09
CA PRO A 114 -1.26 -16.85 16.03
C PRO A 114 -2.42 -15.86 15.84
N ARG A 115 -2.15 -14.66 15.31
CA ARG A 115 -3.16 -13.63 14.99
C ARG A 115 -3.05 -13.18 13.53
N GLU A 116 -3.02 -14.12 12.59
CA GLU A 116 -2.96 -13.79 11.16
C GLU A 116 -4.16 -12.92 10.74
N CYS A 117 -3.89 -11.88 9.93
CA CYS A 117 -4.96 -11.06 9.39
C CYS A 117 -5.72 -11.79 8.28
N GLY A 118 -7.03 -11.53 8.17
CA GLY A 118 -7.87 -12.11 7.12
C GLY A 118 -7.69 -11.49 5.73
N CYS A 119 -6.89 -10.43 5.61
CA CYS A 119 -6.60 -9.76 4.35
C CYS A 119 -5.10 -9.47 4.23
N ALA A 120 -4.66 -9.31 2.99
CA ALA A 120 -3.34 -8.81 2.69
C ALA A 120 -3.35 -7.88 1.48
N GLU A 121 -2.52 -6.86 1.54
CA GLU A 121 -2.18 -5.99 0.43
C GLU A 121 -0.99 -6.59 -0.34
N VAL A 122 -1.15 -6.71 -1.65
CA VAL A 122 -0.18 -7.30 -2.56
C VAL A 122 0.16 -6.30 -3.65
N ALA A 123 1.43 -5.90 -3.73
CA ALA A 123 1.94 -5.12 -4.85
C ALA A 123 2.76 -6.01 -5.78
N LEU A 124 2.57 -5.85 -7.08
CA LEU A 124 3.25 -6.61 -8.11
C LEU A 124 4.03 -5.69 -9.03
N LEU A 125 5.32 -5.99 -9.23
CA LEU A 125 6.14 -5.33 -10.22
C LEU A 125 6.86 -6.36 -11.08
N ALA A 126 6.63 -6.31 -12.38
CA ALA A 126 7.43 -7.07 -13.34
C ALA A 126 8.71 -6.29 -13.64
N SER A 127 9.86 -6.90 -13.37
CA SER A 127 11.17 -6.33 -13.67
C SER A 127 12.04 -7.41 -14.30
N ASP A 128 12.49 -7.17 -15.54
CA ASP A 128 13.22 -8.14 -16.36
C ASP A 128 12.46 -9.49 -16.49
N ARG A 129 12.98 -10.57 -15.88
CA ARG A 129 12.36 -11.90 -15.82
C ARG A 129 11.81 -12.26 -14.44
N LYS A 130 11.77 -11.30 -13.52
CA LYS A 130 11.27 -11.49 -12.16
C LYS A 130 9.92 -10.81 -11.97
N LEU A 131 9.05 -11.48 -11.22
CA LEU A 131 7.86 -10.88 -10.64
C LEU A 131 8.18 -10.55 -9.19
N LEU A 132 8.42 -9.27 -8.90
CA LEU A 132 8.65 -8.78 -7.54
C LEU A 132 7.30 -8.64 -6.84
N ILE A 133 7.20 -9.26 -5.66
CA ILE A 133 5.97 -9.36 -4.88
C ILE A 133 6.22 -8.73 -3.52
N TRP A 134 5.47 -7.69 -3.17
CA TRP A 134 5.42 -7.17 -1.80
C TRP A 134 4.10 -7.58 -1.17
N LEU A 135 4.20 -8.25 -0.03
CA LEU A 135 3.04 -8.72 0.74
C LEU A 135 3.01 -8.08 2.12
N ARG A 136 1.84 -7.57 2.51
CA ARG A 136 1.58 -7.04 3.85
C ARG A 136 0.20 -7.49 4.33
N THR A 137 0.13 -8.17 5.47
CA THR A 137 -1.14 -8.56 6.08
C THR A 137 -1.77 -7.36 6.76
N THR A 138 -3.06 -7.12 6.53
CA THR A 138 -3.78 -5.97 7.06
C THR A 138 -5.13 -6.39 7.65
N PRO A 139 -5.60 -5.72 8.72
CA PRO A 139 -6.95 -5.93 9.20
C PRO A 139 -7.95 -5.63 8.08
N ARG A 140 -9.06 -6.37 8.04
CA ARG A 140 -10.10 -6.22 7.03
C ARG A 140 -10.78 -4.85 7.18
N THR A 141 -10.21 -3.82 6.57
CA THR A 141 -10.84 -2.51 6.45
C THR A 141 -11.76 -2.56 5.24
N GLY A 142 -13.01 -2.12 5.42
CA GLY A 142 -14.14 -2.42 4.52
C GLY A 142 -14.13 -1.75 3.14
N ARG A 143 -12.98 -1.59 2.48
CA ARG A 143 -12.93 -1.09 1.11
C ARG A 143 -11.83 -1.80 0.32
N HIS A 144 -12.27 -2.71 -0.55
CA HIS A 144 -11.47 -3.29 -1.61
C HIS A 144 -11.23 -2.21 -2.68
N GLU A 145 -10.43 -1.20 -2.38
CA GLU A 145 -9.97 -0.27 -3.41
C GLU A 145 -8.74 -0.90 -4.07
N ALA A 146 -8.97 -1.53 -5.23
CA ALA A 146 -7.89 -1.87 -6.13
C ALA A 146 -7.27 -0.56 -6.63
N ARG A 147 -6.16 -0.17 -6.01
CA ARG A 147 -5.31 0.92 -6.52
C ARG A 147 -4.42 0.31 -7.59
N GLU A 148 -4.16 1.05 -8.67
CA GLU A 148 -3.39 0.53 -9.80
C GLU A 148 -2.05 -0.08 -9.33
N GLY A 149 -1.87 -1.41 -9.51
CA GLY A 149 -0.70 -2.16 -9.04
C GLY A 149 -0.71 -2.68 -7.59
N LEU A 150 -1.76 -2.38 -6.80
CA LEU A 150 -1.95 -2.84 -5.41
C LEU A 150 -3.31 -3.56 -5.26
N LEU A 151 -3.26 -4.84 -4.88
CA LEU A 151 -4.41 -5.71 -4.73
C LEU A 151 -4.65 -6.01 -3.25
N THR A 152 -5.88 -5.81 -2.76
CA THR A 152 -6.29 -6.30 -1.43
C THR A 152 -6.98 -7.64 -1.60
N LEU A 153 -6.36 -8.71 -1.10
CA LEU A 153 -6.77 -10.09 -1.29
C LEU A 153 -7.05 -10.79 0.04
N PRO A 154 -8.03 -11.71 0.09
CA PRO A 154 -8.30 -12.49 1.29
C PRO A 154 -7.14 -13.45 1.59
N VAL A 155 -6.83 -13.60 2.87
CA VAL A 155 -5.89 -14.60 3.38
C VAL A 155 -6.67 -15.78 3.93
N HIS A 156 -6.32 -16.98 3.48
CA HIS A 156 -6.89 -18.23 3.94
C HIS A 156 -5.86 -18.98 4.78
N VAL A 157 -6.22 -19.24 6.04
CA VAL A 157 -5.39 -20.04 6.95
C VAL A 157 -5.94 -21.46 7.04
N ARG A 158 -5.10 -22.44 6.74
CA ARG A 158 -5.42 -23.87 6.86
C ARG A 158 -4.19 -24.60 7.40
N ASP A 159 -4.38 -25.45 8.40
CA ASP A 159 -3.32 -26.32 8.97
C ASP A 159 -2.03 -25.56 9.34
N GLY A 160 -2.16 -24.35 9.91
CA GLY A 160 -1.02 -23.50 10.29
C GLY A 160 -0.32 -22.78 9.13
N THR A 161 -0.82 -22.93 7.90
CA THR A 161 -0.30 -22.25 6.70
C THR A 161 -1.29 -21.17 6.26
N ALA A 162 -0.80 -19.96 6.08
CA ALA A 162 -1.54 -18.87 5.47
C ALA A 162 -1.27 -18.87 3.97
N SER A 163 -2.32 -18.60 3.19
CA SER A 163 -2.28 -18.64 1.74
C SER A 163 -3.15 -17.56 1.14
N LEU A 164 -2.78 -17.07 -0.05
CA LEU A 164 -3.63 -16.19 -0.86
C LEU A 164 -3.38 -16.45 -2.34
N THR A 165 -4.39 -16.16 -3.15
CA THR A 165 -4.32 -16.31 -4.61
C THR A 165 -4.22 -14.96 -5.27
N VAL A 166 -3.12 -14.73 -5.99
CA VAL A 166 -2.88 -13.50 -6.75
C VAL A 166 -3.23 -13.72 -8.22
N PRO A 167 -4.13 -12.94 -8.82
CA PRO A 167 -4.33 -12.96 -10.26
C PRO A 167 -3.14 -12.34 -10.99
N LEU A 168 -2.56 -13.08 -11.94
CA LEU A 168 -1.50 -12.60 -12.83
C LEU A 168 -2.12 -12.18 -14.16
N HIS A 169 -2.04 -10.89 -14.49
CA HIS A 169 -2.55 -10.37 -15.77
C HIS A 169 -1.59 -10.55 -16.96
N ARG A 170 -0.45 -11.23 -16.78
CA ARG A 170 0.58 -11.37 -17.82
C ARG A 170 0.90 -12.84 -18.08
N GLU A 171 0.91 -13.20 -19.36
CA GLU A 171 1.23 -14.56 -19.86
C GLU A 171 2.74 -14.88 -19.88
N LYS A 172 3.60 -13.91 -19.56
CA LYS A 172 5.04 -14.16 -19.52
C LYS A 172 5.39 -14.95 -18.26
N ARG A 173 6.11 -16.08 -18.43
CA ARG A 173 6.69 -16.86 -17.34
C ARG A 173 7.73 -16.02 -16.60
N LEU A 174 7.29 -15.35 -15.53
CA LEU A 174 8.16 -14.59 -14.63
C LEU A 174 8.46 -15.44 -13.40
N THR A 175 9.71 -15.37 -12.92
CA THR A 175 10.10 -16.04 -11.68
C THR A 175 9.61 -15.20 -10.49
N PRO A 176 8.75 -15.72 -9.60
CA PRO A 176 8.31 -14.99 -8.44
C PRO A 176 9.50 -14.73 -7.50
N ALA A 177 9.59 -13.51 -7.00
CA ALA A 177 10.64 -13.09 -6.09
C ALA A 177 10.06 -12.12 -5.05
N ASP A 178 10.61 -12.17 -3.85
CA ASP A 178 10.28 -11.20 -2.81
C ASP A 178 10.74 -9.80 -3.27
N GLY A 179 9.83 -8.84 -3.28
CA GLY A 179 10.11 -7.48 -3.71
C GLY A 179 11.01 -6.72 -2.75
N ARG A 180 11.14 -7.15 -1.48
CA ARG A 180 12.04 -6.51 -0.50
C ARG A 180 13.49 -6.93 -0.68
N SER A 181 13.72 -8.23 -0.82
CA SER A 181 15.08 -8.81 -0.90
C SER A 181 15.53 -9.13 -2.32
N GLY A 182 14.63 -9.18 -3.30
CA GLY A 182 14.89 -9.65 -4.67
C GLY A 182 15.19 -11.15 -4.76
N ARG A 183 15.05 -11.89 -3.65
CA ARG A 183 15.31 -13.33 -3.59
C ARG A 183 14.17 -14.10 -4.26
N PRO A 184 14.49 -15.17 -5.02
CA PRO A 184 13.47 -15.99 -5.64
C PRO A 184 12.62 -16.68 -4.58
N ILE A 185 11.31 -16.74 -4.82
CA ILE A 185 10.39 -17.55 -4.02
C ILE A 185 10.35 -18.93 -4.68
N PRO A 186 10.64 -20.01 -3.94
CA PRO A 186 10.59 -21.37 -4.46
C PRO A 186 9.25 -21.70 -5.13
N LEU A 187 9.32 -22.25 -6.34
CA LEU A 187 8.17 -22.80 -7.04
C LEU A 187 7.94 -24.24 -6.60
N THR A 188 6.69 -24.60 -6.30
CA THR A 188 6.28 -25.96 -5.90
C THR A 188 5.38 -26.57 -6.96
#